data_AF-A0A8H3J531-F1
#
_entry.id   AF-A0A8H3J531-F1
#
_cell.length_a   1.000
_cell.length_b   1.000
_cell.length_c   1.000
_cell.angle_alpha   90.00
_cell.angle_beta   90.00
_cell.angle_gamma   90.00
#
_symmetry.space_group_name_H-M   'P 1'
#
loop_
_entity.id
_entity.type
_entity.pdbx_description
1 polymer ?
#
loop_
_entity_poly.entity_id
_entity_poly.type
_entity_poly.pdbx_seq_one_letter_code
_entity_poly.pdbx_strand_id
1 'polypeptide(L)'
;MKLPQKSTELKAPSADLLEDMSFAEGSAYNEALIPLMRGERLPDRSVPVEYVTYDLWESMRTHDKDLADSIVQPVITFMRAQTDKARLQIDELGKYLEYRERDVGKALLSALMRFCMDIHLSEAELEEMRPLEENCSRHLSIVNDIYSWEKEVESSLHGHKEGSAICSAVKVMANSAGLDIEASKRVLWPMVREWELLHEKFVYEATARYDDNCPQRLRDYMTGLQYQMSGNELWSRTTLRYSVKS
;
A
#
# COMPACT_ATOMS: atom_id res chain seq x y z
N MET A 1 21.41 -17.40 -2.35
CA MET A 1 21.36 -16.63 -3.61
C MET A 1 21.72 -15.19 -3.25
N LYS A 2 22.77 -14.61 -3.83
CA LYS A 2 23.19 -13.23 -3.48
C LYS A 2 22.18 -12.26 -4.08
N LEU A 3 21.63 -11.36 -3.26
CA LEU A 3 20.79 -10.25 -3.72
C LEU A 3 21.58 -9.40 -4.73
N PRO A 4 20.96 -8.94 -5.84
CA PRO A 4 21.66 -8.16 -6.86
C PRO A 4 22.19 -6.86 -6.25
N GLN A 5 23.52 -6.69 -6.24
CA GLN A 5 24.19 -5.45 -5.89
C GLN A 5 24.31 -4.58 -7.14
N LYS A 6 23.35 -3.66 -7.35
CA LYS A 6 23.56 -2.52 -8.23
C LYS A 6 23.30 -1.23 -7.45
N SER A 7 24.31 -0.36 -7.49
CA SER A 7 24.45 0.96 -6.84
C SER A 7 24.86 0.95 -5.36
N THR A 8 25.88 1.75 -5.06
CA THR A 8 26.48 2.08 -3.76
C THR A 8 25.63 3.04 -2.91
N GLU A 9 24.38 3.26 -3.30
CA GLU A 9 23.44 4.10 -2.56
C GLU A 9 22.57 3.21 -1.66
N LEU A 10 22.32 3.70 -0.45
CA LEU A 10 21.52 3.02 0.57
C LEU A 10 20.05 3.00 0.12
N LYS A 11 19.71 2.13 -0.83
CA LYS A 11 18.32 1.94 -1.24
C LYS A 11 17.67 1.01 -0.22
N ALA A 12 16.87 1.61 0.67
CA ALA A 12 15.87 0.88 1.45
C ALA A 12 15.04 -0.04 0.51
N PRO A 13 14.39 -1.11 1.01
CA PRO A 13 13.48 -1.88 0.16
C PRO A 13 12.39 -0.93 -0.34
N SER A 14 12.51 -0.48 -1.58
CA SER A 14 11.67 0.53 -2.18
C SER A 14 10.95 -0.09 -3.37
N ALA A 15 9.69 0.29 -3.56
CA ALA A 15 8.93 -0.08 -4.74
C ALA A 15 9.68 0.29 -6.04
N ASP A 16 10.45 1.38 -6.02
CA ASP A 16 11.25 1.83 -7.17
C ASP A 16 12.32 0.83 -7.60
N LEU A 17 12.93 0.07 -6.67
CA LEU A 17 13.89 -0.97 -7.04
C LEU A 17 13.25 -2.11 -7.84
N LEU A 18 11.99 -2.43 -7.55
CA LEU A 18 11.29 -3.52 -8.23
C LEU A 18 10.91 -3.13 -9.67
N GLU A 19 10.80 -1.83 -9.98
CA GLU A 19 10.54 -1.33 -11.34
C GLU A 19 11.67 -1.69 -12.32
N ASP A 20 12.89 -1.86 -11.81
CA ASP A 20 14.09 -2.25 -12.59
C ASP A 20 14.27 -3.78 -12.71
N MET A 21 13.35 -4.57 -12.14
CA MET A 21 13.45 -6.03 -12.07
C MET A 21 12.38 -6.74 -12.90
N SER A 22 12.68 -7.97 -13.34
CA SER A 22 11.63 -8.92 -13.74
C SER A 22 10.78 -9.34 -12.54
N PHE A 23 9.59 -9.90 -12.77
CA PHE A 23 8.78 -10.42 -11.68
C PHE A 23 9.49 -11.56 -10.93
N ALA A 24 10.29 -12.37 -11.64
CA ALA A 24 11.06 -13.45 -11.03
C ALA A 24 12.16 -12.89 -10.11
N GLU A 25 12.90 -11.87 -10.56
CA GLU A 25 13.94 -11.22 -9.77
C GLU A 25 13.36 -10.46 -8.57
N GLY A 26 12.30 -9.68 -8.78
CA GLY A 26 11.61 -8.95 -7.72
C GLY A 26 11.00 -9.90 -6.68
N SER A 27 10.40 -11.01 -7.12
CA SER A 27 9.86 -12.02 -6.21
C SER A 27 10.97 -12.68 -5.39
N ALA A 28 12.08 -13.06 -6.02
CA ALA A 28 13.24 -13.62 -5.32
C ALA A 28 13.85 -12.61 -4.32
N TYR A 29 13.92 -11.33 -4.69
CA TYR A 29 14.36 -10.25 -3.81
C TYR A 29 13.45 -10.14 -2.59
N ASN A 30 12.14 -10.06 -2.79
CA ASN A 30 11.16 -9.95 -1.71
C ASN A 30 11.17 -11.18 -0.78
N GLU A 31 11.14 -12.39 -1.33
CA GLU A 31 11.15 -13.64 -0.54
C GLU A 31 12.43 -13.80 0.29
N ALA A 32 13.58 -13.30 -0.17
CA ALA A 32 14.83 -13.35 0.60
C ALA A 32 14.80 -12.48 1.87
N LEU A 33 13.96 -11.45 1.91
CA LEU A 33 13.80 -10.55 3.06
C LEU A 33 12.81 -11.10 4.10
N ILE A 34 11.83 -11.91 3.71
CA ILE A 34 10.78 -12.42 4.61
C ILE A 34 11.34 -13.11 5.87
N PRO A 35 12.33 -14.02 5.79
CA PRO A 35 12.88 -14.66 6.99
C PRO A 35 13.57 -13.68 7.93
N LEU A 36 14.10 -12.55 7.42
CA LEU A 36 14.69 -11.50 8.25
C LEU A 36 13.59 -10.76 9.03
N MET A 37 12.47 -10.44 8.37
CA MET A 37 11.32 -9.77 8.99
C MET A 37 10.75 -10.59 10.16
N ARG A 38 10.74 -11.92 9.99
CA ARG A 38 10.27 -12.87 11.01
C ARG A 38 11.29 -13.15 12.12
N GLY A 39 12.53 -12.69 11.99
CA GLY A 39 13.62 -13.06 12.90
C GLY A 39 14.10 -14.51 12.76
N GLU A 40 13.70 -15.21 11.71
CA GLU A 40 14.06 -16.61 11.42
C GLU A 40 15.47 -16.75 10.85
N ARG A 41 16.04 -15.65 10.31
CA ARG A 41 17.37 -15.59 9.71
C ARG A 41 18.11 -14.34 10.20
N LEU A 42 19.41 -14.48 10.48
CA LEU A 42 20.29 -13.34 10.74
C LEU A 42 20.67 -12.63 9.43
N PRO A 43 20.79 -11.29 9.43
CA PRO A 43 21.15 -10.54 8.23
C PRO A 43 22.65 -10.68 7.93
N ASP A 44 23.00 -10.67 6.65
CA ASP A 44 24.36 -10.33 6.23
C ASP A 44 24.60 -8.85 6.49
N ARG A 45 25.47 -8.54 7.46
CA ARG A 45 25.80 -7.17 7.87
C ARG A 45 26.55 -6.38 6.78
N SER A 46 27.00 -7.03 5.71
CA SER A 46 27.56 -6.36 4.52
C SER A 46 26.49 -5.96 3.49
N VAL A 47 25.24 -6.38 3.66
CA VAL A 47 24.12 -6.10 2.75
C VAL A 47 23.12 -5.15 3.42
N PRO A 48 23.07 -3.85 3.03
CA PRO A 48 22.23 -2.84 3.69
C PRO A 48 20.77 -3.20 3.90
N VAL A 49 20.10 -3.67 2.86
CA VAL A 49 18.68 -4.03 2.95
C VAL A 49 18.42 -5.12 3.99
N GLU A 50 19.34 -6.07 4.15
CA GLU A 50 19.14 -7.18 5.08
C GLU A 50 19.19 -6.70 6.52
N TYR A 51 20.25 -5.99 6.91
CA TYR A 51 20.39 -5.58 8.31
C TYR A 51 19.42 -4.47 8.69
N VAL A 52 19.09 -3.54 7.78
CA VAL A 52 18.06 -2.52 8.04
C VAL A 52 16.71 -3.18 8.28
N THR A 53 16.37 -4.17 7.46
CA THR A 53 15.11 -4.93 7.62
C THR A 53 15.11 -5.67 8.94
N TYR A 54 16.14 -6.45 9.25
CA TYR A 54 16.22 -7.22 10.49
C TYR A 54 16.17 -6.32 11.74
N ASP A 55 17.03 -5.30 11.81
CA ASP A 55 17.13 -4.44 12.99
C ASP A 55 15.84 -3.63 13.23
N LEU A 56 15.16 -3.20 12.15
CA LEU A 56 13.86 -2.53 12.26
C LEU A 56 12.83 -3.45 12.93
N TRP A 57 12.66 -4.66 12.41
CA TRP A 57 11.66 -5.60 12.94
C TRP A 57 11.98 -6.06 14.37
N GLU A 58 13.25 -6.27 14.71
CA GLU A 58 13.67 -6.55 16.08
C GLU A 58 13.37 -5.37 17.02
N SER A 59 13.61 -4.13 16.57
CA SER A 59 13.30 -2.94 17.37
C SER A 59 11.79 -2.77 17.59
N MET A 60 10.97 -3.05 16.59
CA MET A 60 9.51 -3.01 16.70
C MET A 60 9.00 -4.07 17.69
N ARG A 61 9.49 -5.32 17.59
CA ARG A 61 9.14 -6.40 18.52
C ARG A 61 9.59 -6.13 19.95
N THR A 62 10.70 -5.41 20.12
CA THR A 62 11.20 -4.99 21.44
C THR A 62 10.26 -3.95 22.06
N HIS A 63 9.60 -3.12 21.24
CA HIS A 63 8.66 -2.10 21.71
C HIS A 63 7.28 -2.68 22.02
N ASP A 64 6.67 -3.38 21.06
CA ASP A 64 5.42 -4.11 21.22
C ASP A 64 5.44 -5.34 20.30
N LYS A 65 5.59 -6.52 20.89
CA LYS A 65 5.71 -7.77 20.15
C LYS A 65 4.42 -8.14 19.42
N ASP A 66 3.27 -7.98 20.06
CA ASP A 66 2.00 -8.49 19.54
C ASP A 66 1.54 -7.63 18.36
N LEU A 67 1.61 -6.30 18.50
CA LEU A 67 1.29 -5.39 17.40
C LEU A 67 2.33 -5.50 16.28
N ALA A 68 3.63 -5.61 16.59
CA ALA A 68 4.66 -5.79 15.56
C ALA A 68 4.46 -7.07 14.76
N ASP A 69 4.27 -8.21 15.42
CA ASP A 69 4.05 -9.48 14.74
C ASP A 69 2.77 -9.48 13.89
N SER A 70 1.76 -8.69 14.27
CA SER A 70 0.53 -8.51 13.48
C SER A 70 0.75 -7.81 12.12
N ILE A 71 1.86 -7.09 11.93
CA ILE A 71 2.19 -6.38 10.68
C ILE A 71 2.91 -7.29 9.67
N VAL A 72 3.57 -8.36 10.14
CA VAL A 72 4.44 -9.21 9.31
C VAL A 72 3.68 -9.82 8.13
N GLN A 73 2.53 -10.45 8.37
CA GLN A 73 1.77 -11.08 7.31
C GLN A 73 1.18 -10.07 6.31
N PRO A 74 0.62 -8.92 6.73
CA PRO A 74 0.26 -7.84 5.83
C PRO A 74 1.40 -7.34 4.93
N VAL A 75 2.63 -7.20 5.46
CA VAL A 75 3.81 -6.81 4.65
C VAL A 75 4.15 -7.86 3.61
N ILE A 76 4.12 -9.14 3.98
CA ILE A 76 4.38 -10.24 3.05
C ILE A 76 3.36 -10.24 1.91
N THR A 77 2.08 -10.05 2.22
CA THR A 77 1.00 -9.97 1.22
C THR A 77 1.24 -8.82 0.25
N PHE A 78 1.59 -7.64 0.77
CA PHE A 78 1.95 -6.47 -0.03
C PHE A 78 3.16 -6.74 -0.96
N MET A 79 4.26 -7.25 -0.40
CA MET A 79 5.48 -7.55 -1.17
C MET A 79 5.24 -8.56 -2.30
N ARG A 80 4.39 -9.56 -2.07
CA ARG A 80 4.04 -10.54 -3.11
C ARG A 80 3.18 -9.92 -4.21
N ALA A 81 2.23 -9.06 -3.85
CA ALA A 81 1.37 -8.37 -4.80
C ALA A 81 2.15 -7.49 -5.79
N GLN A 82 3.25 -6.86 -5.34
CA GLN A 82 4.11 -6.02 -6.20
C GLN A 82 4.72 -6.78 -7.39
N THR A 83 4.80 -8.11 -7.31
CA THR A 83 5.41 -8.97 -8.35
C THR A 83 4.40 -9.94 -8.96
N ASP A 84 3.10 -9.74 -8.70
CA ASP A 84 2.03 -10.57 -9.23
C ASP A 84 1.88 -10.36 -10.74
N LYS A 85 1.92 -11.45 -11.50
CA LYS A 85 1.76 -11.44 -12.95
C LYS A 85 0.37 -10.96 -13.39
N ALA A 86 -0.63 -11.06 -12.52
CA ALA A 86 -1.98 -10.57 -12.78
C ALA A 86 -2.00 -9.09 -13.19
N ARG A 87 -1.04 -8.29 -12.68
CA ARG A 87 -0.85 -6.86 -13.03
C ARG A 87 -0.83 -6.57 -14.53
N LEU A 88 -0.35 -7.50 -15.34
CA LEU A 88 -0.23 -7.32 -16.78
C LEU A 88 -1.55 -7.49 -17.54
N GLN A 89 -2.57 -8.05 -16.90
CA GLN A 89 -3.80 -8.51 -17.56
C GLN A 89 -5.05 -7.80 -17.05
N ILE A 90 -4.94 -6.90 -16.07
CA ILE A 90 -6.10 -6.21 -15.50
C ILE A 90 -6.56 -5.09 -16.45
N ASP A 91 -7.81 -5.17 -16.88
CA ASP A 91 -8.45 -4.25 -17.83
C ASP A 91 -9.83 -3.74 -17.35
N GLU A 92 -10.28 -4.16 -16.17
CA GLU A 92 -11.55 -3.78 -15.57
C GLU A 92 -11.35 -3.13 -14.20
N LEU A 93 -12.07 -2.04 -13.92
CA LEU A 93 -11.89 -1.26 -12.69
C LEU A 93 -12.20 -2.07 -11.41
N GLY A 94 -13.20 -2.95 -11.44
CA GLY A 94 -13.54 -3.79 -10.28
C GLY A 94 -12.38 -4.73 -9.91
N LYS A 95 -11.88 -5.50 -10.88
CA LYS A 95 -10.72 -6.39 -10.72
C LYS A 95 -9.46 -5.62 -10.33
N TYR A 96 -9.30 -4.40 -10.88
CA TYR A 96 -8.21 -3.51 -10.50
C TYR A 96 -8.25 -3.16 -9.02
N LEU A 97 -9.39 -2.72 -8.49
CA LEU A 97 -9.53 -2.33 -7.08
C LEU A 97 -9.30 -3.52 -6.13
N GLU A 98 -9.77 -4.72 -6.49
CA GLU A 98 -9.52 -5.96 -5.73
C GLU A 98 -8.02 -6.32 -5.67
N TYR A 99 -7.34 -6.23 -6.81
CA TYR A 99 -5.89 -6.44 -6.86
C TYR A 99 -5.14 -5.35 -6.06
N ARG A 100 -5.52 -4.09 -6.28
CA ARG A 100 -4.81 -2.92 -5.78
C ARG A 100 -4.91 -2.78 -4.28
N GLU A 101 -5.93 -3.34 -3.62
CA GLU A 101 -5.98 -3.40 -2.16
C GLU A 101 -4.75 -4.08 -1.54
N ARG A 102 -4.26 -5.16 -2.15
CA ARG A 102 -3.04 -5.84 -1.70
C ARG A 102 -1.79 -5.07 -2.08
N ASP A 103 -1.75 -4.54 -3.30
CA ASP A 103 -0.57 -3.86 -3.87
C ASP A 103 -0.36 -2.43 -3.36
N VAL A 104 -1.41 -1.73 -2.93
CA VAL A 104 -1.31 -0.46 -2.19
C VAL A 104 -0.91 -0.69 -0.73
N GLY A 105 -1.01 -1.93 -0.26
CA GLY A 105 -0.65 -2.31 1.10
C GLY A 105 -1.66 -1.85 2.15
N LYS A 106 -2.98 -1.86 1.86
CA LYS A 106 -3.98 -1.38 2.81
C LYS A 106 -3.92 -2.11 4.16
N ALA A 107 -3.85 -3.44 4.14
CA ALA A 107 -3.75 -4.24 5.36
C ALA A 107 -2.47 -3.88 6.16
N LEU A 108 -1.37 -3.61 5.46
CA LEU A 108 -0.11 -3.15 6.06
C LEU A 108 -0.29 -1.78 6.72
N LEU A 109 -0.81 -0.78 6.01
CA LEU A 109 -1.03 0.56 6.55
C LEU A 109 -1.95 0.54 7.77
N SER A 110 -2.95 -0.35 7.78
CA SER A 110 -3.89 -0.53 8.89
C SER A 110 -3.22 -1.13 10.12
N ALA A 111 -2.46 -2.21 9.95
CA ALA A 111 -1.71 -2.83 11.04
C ALA A 111 -0.61 -1.90 11.58
N LEU A 112 0.10 -1.18 10.70
CA LEU A 112 1.13 -0.22 11.08
C LEU A 112 0.53 0.98 11.84
N MET A 113 -0.63 1.48 11.41
CA MET A 113 -1.35 2.53 12.13
C MET A 113 -1.71 2.06 13.54
N ARG A 114 -2.21 0.84 13.70
CA ARG A 114 -2.52 0.26 15.01
C ARG A 114 -1.27 0.18 15.90
N PHE A 115 -0.14 -0.25 15.37
CA PHE A 115 1.14 -0.25 16.08
C PHE A 115 1.58 1.17 16.50
N CYS A 116 1.55 2.13 15.59
CA CYS A 116 1.97 3.51 15.89
C CYS A 116 1.06 4.22 16.90
N MET A 117 -0.20 3.80 17.02
CA MET A 117 -1.20 4.42 17.89
C MET A 117 -1.54 3.57 19.12
N ASP A 118 -0.87 2.43 19.32
CA ASP A 118 -1.19 1.46 20.39
C ASP A 118 -2.67 1.03 20.41
N ILE A 119 -3.23 0.76 19.23
CA ILE A 119 -4.64 0.35 19.08
C ILE A 119 -4.74 -1.17 18.97
N HIS A 120 -5.24 -1.78 20.05
CA HIS A 120 -5.56 -3.21 20.10
C HIS A 120 -7.02 -3.46 19.77
N LEU A 121 -7.28 -4.18 18.67
CA LEU A 121 -8.61 -4.61 18.26
C LEU A 121 -8.66 -6.13 18.26
N SER A 122 -9.79 -6.69 18.70
CA SER A 122 -10.07 -8.12 18.55
C SER A 122 -10.30 -8.50 17.08
N GLU A 123 -10.22 -9.79 16.76
CA GLU A 123 -10.52 -10.28 15.41
C GLU A 123 -11.95 -9.93 14.96
N ALA A 124 -12.92 -9.99 15.88
CA ALA A 124 -14.30 -9.59 15.59
C ALA A 124 -14.41 -8.10 15.26
N GLU A 125 -13.71 -7.25 16.00
CA GLU A 125 -13.69 -5.81 15.72
C GLU A 125 -12.97 -5.49 14.41
N LEU A 126 -11.89 -6.19 14.08
CA LEU A 126 -11.23 -6.06 12.78
C LEU A 126 -12.18 -6.46 11.63
N GLU A 127 -12.93 -7.55 11.80
CA GLU A 127 -13.94 -7.98 10.83
C GLU A 127 -15.04 -6.91 10.65
N GLU A 128 -15.50 -6.31 11.76
CA GLU A 128 -16.47 -5.22 11.70
C GLU A 128 -15.96 -3.98 10.96
N MET A 129 -14.64 -3.73 10.98
CA MET A 129 -14.01 -2.61 10.29
C MET A 129 -13.72 -2.89 8.80
N ARG A 130 -13.86 -4.13 8.33
CA ARG A 130 -13.56 -4.51 6.94
C ARG A 130 -14.20 -3.59 5.89
N PRO A 131 -15.49 -3.21 5.96
CA PRO A 131 -16.09 -2.30 4.97
C PRO A 131 -15.43 -0.91 4.93
N LEU A 132 -15.00 -0.39 6.09
CA LEU A 132 -14.26 0.87 6.18
C LEU A 132 -12.87 0.74 5.57
N GLU A 133 -12.20 -0.40 5.80
CA GLU A 133 -10.88 -0.67 5.26
C GLU A 133 -10.90 -0.82 3.74
N GLU A 134 -11.84 -1.58 3.18
CA GLU A 134 -12.02 -1.75 1.74
C GLU A 134 -12.33 -0.41 1.06
N ASN A 135 -13.20 0.40 1.66
CA ASN A 135 -13.52 1.73 1.13
C ASN A 135 -12.31 2.68 1.17
N CYS A 136 -11.59 2.71 2.30
CA CYS A 136 -10.36 3.48 2.45
C CYS A 136 -9.29 3.02 1.45
N SER A 137 -9.20 1.71 1.18
CA SER A 137 -8.29 1.15 0.16
C SER A 137 -8.53 1.73 -1.23
N ARG A 138 -9.80 1.80 -1.65
CA ARG A 138 -10.19 2.34 -2.95
C ARG A 138 -9.80 3.81 -3.07
N HIS A 139 -10.07 4.60 -2.03
CA HIS A 139 -9.66 6.01 -1.96
C HIS A 139 -8.15 6.17 -2.11
N LEU A 140 -7.37 5.51 -1.25
CA LEU A 140 -5.91 5.58 -1.26
C LEU A 140 -5.32 5.20 -2.62
N SER A 141 -5.83 4.11 -3.21
CA SER A 141 -5.39 3.59 -4.49
C SER A 141 -5.61 4.60 -5.62
N ILE A 142 -6.82 5.12 -5.77
CA ILE A 142 -7.16 6.01 -6.88
C ILE A 142 -6.49 7.37 -6.73
N VAL A 143 -6.41 7.92 -5.51
CA VAL A 143 -5.66 9.16 -5.26
C VAL A 143 -4.20 8.99 -5.61
N ASN A 144 -3.59 7.86 -5.24
CA ASN A 144 -2.21 7.57 -5.59
C ASN A 144 -2.04 7.53 -7.12
N ASP A 145 -2.85 6.72 -7.81
CA ASP A 145 -2.78 6.54 -9.27
C ASP A 145 -2.96 7.84 -10.07
N ILE A 146 -3.83 8.75 -9.60
CA ILE A 146 -4.05 10.03 -10.26
C ILE A 146 -2.78 10.90 -10.20
N TYR A 147 -2.14 10.97 -9.03
CA TYR A 147 -0.96 11.80 -8.83
C TYR A 147 0.34 11.14 -9.30
N SER A 148 0.44 9.81 -9.22
CA SER A 148 1.63 9.05 -9.62
C SER A 148 1.72 8.81 -11.13
N TRP A 149 0.66 9.10 -11.89
CA TRP A 149 0.55 8.74 -13.30
C TRP A 149 1.77 9.12 -14.13
N GLU A 150 2.20 10.38 -14.09
CA GLU A 150 3.34 10.86 -14.87
C GLU A 150 4.64 10.11 -14.52
N LYS A 151 4.88 9.88 -13.23
CA LYS A 151 6.03 9.12 -12.72
C LYS A 151 5.99 7.67 -13.21
N GLU A 152 4.83 7.03 -13.16
CA GLU A 152 4.65 5.64 -13.63
C GLU A 152 4.85 5.51 -15.13
N VAL A 153 4.37 6.48 -15.92
CA VAL A 153 4.65 6.53 -17.37
C VAL A 153 6.15 6.63 -17.61
N GLU A 154 6.85 7.53 -16.93
CA GLU A 154 8.30 7.67 -17.06
C GLU A 154 9.04 6.38 -16.67
N SER A 155 8.62 5.75 -15.57
CA SER A 155 9.19 4.48 -15.10
C SER A 155 8.96 3.35 -16.11
N SER A 156 7.80 3.33 -16.78
CA SER A 156 7.50 2.33 -17.82
C SER A 156 8.34 2.47 -19.10
N LEU A 157 8.87 3.68 -19.36
CA LEU A 157 9.71 3.96 -20.53
C LEU A 157 11.17 3.52 -20.31
N HIS A 158 11.64 3.54 -19.06
CA HIS A 158 13.07 3.34 -18.73
C HIS A 158 13.34 2.08 -17.89
N GLY A 159 12.36 1.62 -17.12
CA GLY A 159 12.48 0.46 -16.24
C GLY A 159 12.32 -0.89 -16.97
N HIS A 160 12.31 -1.97 -16.21
CA HIS A 160 12.13 -3.30 -16.75
C HIS A 160 10.67 -3.55 -17.15
N LYS A 161 10.44 -4.04 -18.38
CA LYS A 161 9.11 -4.26 -19.00
C LYS A 161 8.05 -4.99 -18.14
N GLU A 162 8.47 -5.75 -17.14
CA GLU A 162 7.57 -6.44 -16.20
C GLU A 162 7.37 -5.60 -14.92
N GLY A 163 8.45 -5.27 -14.20
CA GLY A 163 8.38 -4.52 -12.94
C GLY A 163 7.82 -3.11 -13.09
N SER A 164 8.15 -2.41 -14.19
CA SER A 164 7.66 -1.06 -14.49
C SER A 164 6.39 -1.03 -15.34
N ALA A 165 5.73 -2.18 -15.55
CA ALA A 165 4.50 -2.22 -16.32
C ALA A 165 3.39 -1.40 -15.63
N ILE A 166 2.81 -0.44 -16.37
CA ILE A 166 1.73 0.42 -15.86
C ILE A 166 0.50 -0.41 -15.54
N CYS A 167 0.16 -0.45 -14.25
CA CYS A 167 -1.05 -1.04 -13.68
C CYS A 167 -1.72 0.02 -12.78
N SER A 168 -2.47 0.92 -13.41
CA SER A 168 -3.10 2.09 -12.78
C SER A 168 -4.56 2.22 -13.22
N ALA A 169 -5.42 2.63 -12.30
CA ALA A 169 -6.84 2.90 -12.57
C ALA A 169 -7.04 3.98 -13.63
N VAL A 170 -6.11 4.93 -13.77
CA VAL A 170 -6.18 5.97 -14.81
C VAL A 170 -6.16 5.33 -16.20
N LYS A 171 -5.26 4.35 -16.42
CA LYS A 171 -5.16 3.59 -17.67
C LYS A 171 -6.38 2.70 -17.88
N VAL A 172 -6.80 1.99 -16.84
CA VAL A 172 -7.98 1.12 -16.89
C VAL A 172 -9.21 1.93 -17.27
N MET A 173 -9.47 3.05 -16.59
CA MET A 173 -10.59 3.95 -16.88
C MET A 173 -10.54 4.50 -18.32
N ALA A 174 -9.35 4.96 -18.76
CA ALA A 174 -9.17 5.47 -20.12
C ALA A 174 -9.55 4.43 -21.18
N ASN A 175 -9.07 3.21 -21.01
CA ASN A 175 -9.33 2.11 -21.93
C ASN A 175 -10.80 1.67 -21.90
N SER A 176 -11.37 1.45 -20.71
CA SER A 176 -12.73 0.93 -20.57
C SER A 176 -13.79 1.94 -21.02
N ALA A 177 -13.56 3.25 -20.83
CA ALA A 177 -14.52 4.30 -21.15
C ALA A 177 -14.24 5.02 -22.49
N GLY A 178 -13.12 4.70 -23.17
CA GLY A 178 -12.71 5.40 -24.40
C GLY A 178 -12.36 6.87 -24.17
N LEU A 179 -11.82 7.19 -22.99
CA LEU A 179 -11.45 8.54 -22.57
C LEU A 179 -9.94 8.78 -22.72
N ASP A 180 -9.54 10.04 -22.88
CA ASP A 180 -8.13 10.40 -22.69
C ASP A 180 -7.74 10.36 -21.20
N ILE A 181 -6.42 10.35 -20.94
CA ILE A 181 -5.86 10.23 -19.59
C ILE A 181 -6.37 11.33 -18.64
N GLU A 182 -6.39 12.58 -19.10
CA GLU A 182 -6.78 13.71 -18.26
C GLU A 182 -8.28 13.71 -17.96
N ALA A 183 -9.09 13.28 -18.92
CA ALA A 183 -10.52 13.02 -18.74
C ALA A 183 -10.75 11.89 -17.73
N SER A 184 -9.99 10.80 -17.82
CA SER A 184 -10.05 9.68 -16.87
C SER A 184 -9.72 10.12 -15.45
N LYS A 185 -8.65 10.91 -15.25
CA LYS A 185 -8.34 11.50 -13.93
C LYS A 185 -9.49 12.35 -13.41
N ARG A 186 -10.09 13.20 -14.26
CA ARG A 186 -11.25 14.03 -13.89
C ARG A 186 -12.49 13.21 -13.53
N VAL A 187 -12.69 12.03 -14.13
CA VAL A 187 -13.81 11.12 -13.81
C VAL A 187 -13.56 10.36 -12.50
N LEU A 188 -12.31 9.98 -12.23
CA LEU A 188 -11.95 9.27 -11.01
C LEU A 188 -12.07 10.14 -9.75
N TRP A 189 -11.86 11.46 -9.85
CA TRP A 189 -11.97 12.37 -8.71
C TRP A 189 -13.34 12.39 -8.02
N PRO A 190 -14.47 12.52 -8.74
CA PRO A 190 -15.79 12.36 -8.13
C PRO A 190 -15.96 11.03 -7.40
N MET A 191 -15.43 9.92 -7.94
CA MET A 191 -15.50 8.61 -7.27
C MET A 191 -14.76 8.61 -5.93
N VAL A 192 -13.59 9.27 -5.88
CA VAL A 192 -12.84 9.48 -4.62
C VAL A 192 -13.70 10.22 -3.59
N ARG A 193 -14.40 11.27 -3.99
CA ARG A 193 -15.31 12.02 -3.10
C ARG A 193 -16.52 11.20 -2.65
N GLU A 194 -17.07 10.35 -3.52
CA GLU A 194 -18.14 9.42 -3.12
C GLU A 194 -17.67 8.40 -2.07
N TRP A 195 -16.41 7.93 -2.13
CA TRP A 195 -15.86 7.08 -1.08
C TRP A 195 -15.62 7.82 0.24
N GLU A 196 -15.40 9.13 0.23
CA GLU A 196 -15.36 9.93 1.46
C GLU A 196 -16.74 9.99 2.14
N LEU A 197 -17.80 10.25 1.36
CA LEU A 197 -19.17 10.22 1.86
C LEU A 197 -19.56 8.83 2.37
N LEU A 198 -19.14 7.78 1.65
CA LEU A 198 -19.39 6.40 2.07
C LEU A 198 -18.62 6.04 3.34
N HIS A 199 -17.41 6.59 3.54
CA HIS A 199 -16.67 6.45 4.78
C HIS A 199 -17.43 7.05 5.96
N GLU A 200 -17.93 8.28 5.84
CA GLU A 200 -18.74 8.92 6.88
C GLU A 200 -19.97 8.09 7.24
N LYS A 201 -20.66 7.55 6.22
CA LYS A 201 -21.79 6.64 6.42
C LYS A 201 -21.38 5.36 7.18
N PHE A 202 -20.28 4.72 6.78
CA PHE A 202 -19.81 3.52 7.48
C PHE A 202 -19.36 3.79 8.91
N VAL A 203 -18.76 4.95 9.19
CA VAL A 203 -18.42 5.36 10.56
C VAL A 203 -19.70 5.55 11.39
N TYR A 204 -20.71 6.20 10.84
CA TYR A 204 -22.01 6.35 11.50
C TYR A 204 -22.64 4.98 11.79
N GLU A 205 -22.71 4.09 10.80
CA GLU A 205 -23.27 2.74 10.97
C GLU A 205 -22.47 1.90 11.96
N ALA A 206 -21.14 2.01 11.97
CA ALA A 206 -20.27 1.28 12.90
C ALA A 206 -20.44 1.77 14.33
N THR A 207 -20.48 3.09 14.55
CA THR A 207 -20.68 3.67 15.89
C THR A 207 -22.08 3.43 16.44
N ALA A 208 -23.12 3.50 15.59
CA ALA A 208 -24.50 3.28 15.99
C ALA A 208 -24.77 1.87 16.55
N ARG A 209 -23.96 0.86 16.17
CA ARG A 209 -24.06 -0.51 16.75
C ARG A 209 -23.74 -0.56 18.24
N TYR A 210 -23.02 0.44 18.76
CA TYR A 210 -22.60 0.52 20.15
C TYR A 210 -23.42 1.55 20.94
N ASP A 211 -24.47 2.13 20.35
CA ASP A 211 -25.19 3.29 20.90
C ASP A 211 -24.21 4.39 21.34
N ASP A 212 -24.38 4.92 22.55
CA ASP A 212 -23.48 5.92 23.14
C ASP A 212 -22.14 5.32 23.65
N ASN A 213 -21.98 4.00 23.62
CA ASN A 213 -20.88 3.26 24.26
C ASN A 213 -19.79 2.76 23.30
N CYS A 214 -19.68 3.31 22.07
CA CYS A 214 -18.59 2.91 21.18
C CYS A 214 -17.21 3.20 21.82
N PRO A 215 -16.34 2.18 21.99
CA PRO A 215 -15.03 2.34 22.61
C PRO A 215 -14.17 3.39 21.92
N GLN A 216 -13.44 4.21 22.69
CA GLN A 216 -12.60 5.27 22.14
C GLN A 216 -11.59 4.75 21.11
N ARG A 217 -10.94 3.61 21.38
CA ARG A 217 -9.98 2.98 20.45
C ARG A 217 -10.56 2.65 19.07
N LEU A 218 -11.85 2.32 18.98
CA LEU A 218 -12.52 2.09 17.69
C LEU A 218 -12.77 3.40 16.96
N ARG A 219 -13.17 4.45 17.70
CA ARG A 219 -13.29 5.80 17.15
C ARG A 219 -11.94 6.29 16.62
N ASP A 220 -10.88 6.10 17.40
CA ASP A 220 -9.51 6.47 17.01
C ASP A 220 -9.06 5.69 15.77
N TYR A 221 -9.41 4.40 15.66
CA TYR A 221 -9.15 3.60 14.48
C TYR A 221 -9.86 4.15 13.22
N MET A 222 -11.16 4.44 13.33
CA MET A 222 -11.96 5.01 12.25
C MET A 222 -11.43 6.38 11.81
N THR A 223 -11.13 7.26 12.76
CA THR A 223 -10.50 8.56 12.49
C THR A 223 -9.11 8.40 11.88
N GLY A 224 -8.34 7.41 12.32
CA GLY A 224 -7.04 7.08 11.73
C GLY A 224 -7.14 6.73 10.24
N LEU A 225 -8.15 5.97 9.83
CA LEU A 225 -8.41 5.69 8.40
C LEU A 225 -8.74 6.97 7.61
N GLN A 226 -9.49 7.91 8.20
CA GLN A 226 -9.73 9.22 7.60
C GLN A 226 -8.43 10.04 7.43
N TYR A 227 -7.53 9.98 8.41
CA TYR A 227 -6.21 10.61 8.31
C TYR A 227 -5.32 9.96 7.26
N GLN A 228 -5.40 8.65 7.05
CA GLN A 228 -4.70 8.02 5.94
C GLN A 228 -5.18 8.56 4.60
N MET A 229 -6.49 8.62 4.37
CA MET A 229 -7.08 9.13 3.11
C MET A 229 -6.67 10.59 2.83
N SER A 230 -6.91 11.47 3.80
CA SER A 230 -6.64 12.91 3.65
C SER A 230 -5.15 13.24 3.63
N GLY A 231 -4.35 12.56 4.46
CA GLY A 231 -2.90 12.68 4.48
C GLY A 231 -2.26 12.20 3.18
N ASN A 232 -2.73 11.07 2.63
CA ASN A 232 -2.28 10.56 1.33
C ASN A 232 -2.55 11.56 0.20
N GLU A 233 -3.74 12.15 0.14
CA GLU A 233 -4.06 13.17 -0.87
C GLU A 233 -3.16 14.40 -0.72
N LEU A 234 -3.02 14.94 0.49
CA LEU A 234 -2.20 16.12 0.73
C LEU A 234 -0.73 15.87 0.33
N TRP A 235 -0.17 14.74 0.75
CA TRP A 235 1.20 14.36 0.42
C TRP A 235 1.36 14.14 -1.09
N SER A 236 0.46 13.36 -1.71
CA SER A 236 0.52 13.06 -3.15
C SER A 236 0.44 14.33 -4.00
N ARG A 237 -0.36 15.31 -3.58
CA ARG A 237 -0.48 16.61 -4.25
C ARG A 237 0.78 17.46 -4.17
N THR A 238 1.56 17.33 -3.10
CA THR A 238 2.63 18.29 -2.75
C THR A 238 4.04 17.70 -2.84
N THR A 239 4.16 16.39 -2.95
CA THR A 239 5.46 15.70 -2.99
C THR A 239 6.21 15.98 -4.30
N LEU A 240 7.52 16.21 -4.19
CA LEU A 240 8.42 16.32 -5.35
C LEU A 240 8.48 15.02 -6.14
N ARG A 241 8.19 13.88 -5.50
CA ARG A 241 8.17 12.56 -6.13
C ARG A 241 7.21 12.48 -7.34
N TYR A 242 6.12 13.24 -7.31
CA TYR A 242 5.11 13.25 -8.39
C TYR A 242 5.11 14.54 -9.22
N SER A 243 5.78 15.59 -8.74
CA SER A 243 5.77 16.91 -9.39
C SER A 243 7.06 17.27 -10.14
N VAL A 244 8.17 16.59 -9.85
CA VAL A 244 9.43 16.77 -10.57
C VAL A 244 9.57 15.65 -11.60
N LYS A 245 9.76 16.02 -12.87
CA LYS A 245 10.15 15.07 -13.93
C LYS A 245 11.63 14.76 -13.75
N SER A 246 11.98 13.48 -13.59
CA SER A 246 13.38 13.03 -13.52
C SER A 246 14.05 12.99 -14.89
#